data_AF-D8KWT0-F1
#
_entry.id   AF-D8KWT0-F1
#
_cell.length_a   1.000
_cell.length_b   1.000
_cell.length_c   1.000
_cell.angle_alpha   90.00
_cell.angle_beta   90.00
_cell.angle_gamma   90.00
#
_symmetry.space_group_name_H-M   'P 1'
#
loop_
_entity.id
_entity.type
_entity.pdbx_description
1 polymer ?
#
loop_
_entity_poly.entity_id
_entity_poly.type
_entity_poly.pdbx_seq_one_letter_code
_entity_poly.pdbx_strand_id
1 'polypeptide(L)' 'MDASGKQKWRLVVDFRKVNDKTLDDKYPIPNITDVLDKLGRCQYFTTLDLASGFYQVEMDSQDIPKTAFNVEHGHFEFLR' A
#
# COMPACT_ATOMS: atom_id res chain seq x y z
N MET A 1 5.85 -4.63 18.69
CA MET A 1 4.80 -5.65 18.82
C MET A 1 3.82 -5.45 17.68
N ASP A 2 3.36 -6.52 17.04
CA ASP A 2 2.21 -6.43 16.12
C ASP A 2 0.88 -6.39 16.92
N ALA A 3 -0.25 -6.32 16.23
CA ALA A 3 -1.58 -6.29 16.85
C ALA A 3 -1.90 -7.54 17.69
N SER A 4 -1.11 -8.62 17.57
CA SER A 4 -1.22 -9.83 18.39
C SER A 4 -0.36 -9.80 19.66
N GLY A 5 0.39 -8.72 19.89
CA GLY A 5 1.30 -8.60 21.03
C GLY A 5 2.63 -9.35 20.84
N LYS A 6 2.89 -9.93 19.66
CA LYS A 6 4.14 -10.66 19.39
C LYS A 6 5.20 -9.72 18.82
N GLN A 7 6.47 -9.97 19.16
CA GLN A 7 7.58 -9.28 18.52
C GLN A 7 7.77 -9.82 17.10
N LYS A 8 7.67 -8.94 16.11
CA LYS A 8 7.79 -9.26 14.68
C LYS A 8 8.66 -8.18 14.01
N TRP A 9 9.59 -8.61 13.18
CA TRP A 9 10.40 -7.71 12.35
C TRP A 9 9.64 -7.38 11.06
N ARG A 10 9.73 -6.13 10.61
CA ARG A 10 9.18 -5.66 9.34
C ARG A 10 10.30 -5.08 8.50
N LEU A 11 10.37 -5.51 7.24
CA LEU A 11 11.21 -4.83 6.25
C LEU A 11 10.60 -3.47 5.95
N VAL A 12 11.41 -2.42 6.02
CA VAL A 12 11.01 -1.06 5.66
C VAL A 12 12.05 -0.54 4.69
N VAL A 13 11.62 -0.28 3.46
CA VAL A 13 12.48 0.29 2.41
C VAL A 13 12.29 1.80 2.41
N ASP A 14 13.39 2.56 2.41
CA ASP A 14 13.35 4.02 2.40
C ASP A 14 13.17 4.55 0.97
N PHE A 15 11.91 4.77 0.57
CA PHE A 15 11.56 5.32 -0.73
C PHE A 15 11.48 6.85 -0.77
N ARG A 16 11.90 7.59 0.27
CA ARG A 16 11.75 9.07 0.29
C ARG A 16 12.33 9.75 -0.96
N LYS A 17 13.54 9.38 -1.36
CA LYS A 17 14.20 9.94 -2.57
C LYS A 17 13.54 9.53 -3.88
N VAL A 18 12.88 8.37 -3.91
CA VAL A 18 12.11 7.92 -5.07
C VAL A 18 10.81 8.70 -5.14
N ASN A 19 10.11 8.83 -4.02
CA ASN A 19 8.86 9.58 -3.89
C ASN A 19 9.02 11.06 -4.30
N ASP A 20 10.15 11.70 -3.96
CA ASP A 20 10.45 13.08 -4.39
C ASP A 20 10.57 13.25 -5.91
N LYS A 21 10.81 12.15 -6.65
CA LYS A 21 10.94 12.13 -8.12
C LYS A 21 9.72 11.55 -8.82
N THR A 22 8.81 10.92 -8.09
CA THR A 22 7.57 10.40 -8.66
C THR A 22 6.54 11.51 -8.80
N LEU A 23 5.67 11.37 -9.79
CA LEU A 23 4.52 12.26 -9.92
C LEU A 23 3.50 11.89 -8.85
N ASP A 24 3.03 12.88 -8.09
CA ASP A 24 1.95 12.68 -7.13
C ASP A 24 0.67 12.25 -7.84
N ASP A 25 0.20 11.04 -7.55
CA ASP A 25 -1.13 10.62 -7.94
C ASP A 25 -2.17 11.27 -7.02
N LYS A 26 -2.87 12.28 -7.56
CA LYS A 26 -3.96 12.97 -6.87
C LYS A 26 -5.29 12.28 -7.13
N TYR A 27 -5.34 10.97 -6.93
CA TYR A 27 -6.60 10.25 -6.97
C TYR A 27 -7.50 10.77 -5.83
N PRO A 28 -8.70 11.30 -6.14
CA PRO A 28 -9.56 11.88 -5.11
C PRO A 28 -10.10 10.78 -4.21
N ILE A 29 -9.54 10.70 -3.00
CA ILE A 29 -10.09 9.86 -1.94
C ILE A 29 -11.41 10.51 -1.49
N PRO A 30 -12.55 9.82 -1.57
CA PRO A 30 -13.84 10.41 -1.21
C PRO A 30 -13.86 10.77 0.29
N ASN A 31 -14.55 11.85 0.64
CA ASN A 31 -14.73 12.21 2.04
C ASN A 31 -15.51 11.09 2.75
N ILE A 32 -15.09 10.75 3.98
CA ILE A 32 -15.77 9.74 4.78
C ILE A 32 -17.26 10.03 4.95
N THR A 33 -17.65 11.30 5.10
CA THR A 33 -19.07 11.69 5.20
C THR A 33 -19.83 11.36 3.91
N ASP A 34 -19.25 11.65 2.74
CA ASP A 34 -19.88 11.34 1.45
C ASP A 34 -20.02 9.83 1.23
N VAL A 35 -19.05 9.04 1.70
CA VAL A 35 -19.11 7.57 1.64
C VAL A 35 -20.21 7.03 2.56
N LEU A 36 -20.33 7.58 3.77
CA LEU A 36 -21.35 7.19 4.76
C LEU A 36 -22.75 7.62 4.35
N ASP A 37 -22.92 8.80 3.74
CA ASP A 37 -24.22 9.26 3.26
C ASP A 37 -24.74 8.38 2.11
N LYS A 38 -23.84 7.89 1.25
CA LYS A 38 -24.18 6.92 0.18
C LYS A 38 -24.63 5.56 0.73
N LEU A 39 -24.16 5.16 1.91
CA LEU A 39 -24.60 3.94 2.59
C LEU A 39 -26.05 4.05 3.11
N GLY A 40 -26.58 5.27 3.25
CA GLY A 40 -28.02 5.54 3.39
C GLY A 40 -28.70 4.79 4.55
N ARG A 41 -29.86 4.17 4.26
CA ARG A 41 -30.66 3.36 5.21
C ARG A 41 -30.54 1.85 4.95
N CYS A 42 -29.37 1.38 4.52
CA CYS A 42 -29.14 -0.06 4.39
C CYS A 42 -29.31 -0.73 5.76
N GLN A 43 -30.04 -1.86 5.80
CA GLN A 43 -30.29 -2.62 7.04
C GLN A 43 -29.12 -3.55 7.40
N TYR A 44 -28.28 -3.89 6.42
CA TYR A 44 -27.14 -4.78 6.58
C TYR A 44 -25.94 -4.21 5.86
N PHE A 45 -24.78 -4.29 6.51
CA PHE A 45 -23.50 -3.82 6.00
C PHE A 45 -22.49 -4.97 6.05
N THR A 46 -21.71 -5.11 4.98
CA THR A 46 -20.56 -6.00 4.95
C THR A 46 -19.34 -5.17 4.62
N THR A 47 -18.26 -5.38 5.37
CA THR A 47 -16.95 -4.78 5.10
C THR A 47 -16.02 -5.86 4.58
N LEU A 48 -15.24 -5.50 3.56
CA LEU A 48 -14.21 -6.37 2.98
C LEU A 48 -12.89 -5.60 3.06
N ASP A 49 -11.90 -6.19 3.70
CA ASP A 49 -10.53 -5.67 3.74
C ASP A 49 -9.64 -6.56 2.86
N LEU A 50 -8.89 -5.94 1.96
CA LEU A 50 -7.93 -6.66 1.12
C LEU A 50 -6.64 -6.86 1.89
N ALA A 51 -6.42 -8.10 2.36
CA ALA A 51 -5.22 -8.46 3.09
C ALA A 51 -3.97 -8.18 2.26
N SER A 52 -3.07 -7.33 2.77
CA SER A 52 -1.83 -6.96 2.07
C SER A 52 -2.07 -6.39 0.67
N GLY A 53 -3.11 -5.56 0.48
CA GLY A 53 -3.56 -5.06 -0.83
C GLY A 53 -2.46 -4.50 -1.74
N PHE A 54 -1.46 -3.81 -1.19
CA PHE A 54 -0.32 -3.32 -1.98
C PHE A 54 0.46 -4.44 -2.69
N TYR A 55 0.60 -5.62 -2.07
CA TYR A 55 1.31 -6.76 -2.66
C TYR A 55 0.44 -7.59 -3.62
N GLN A 56 -0.78 -7.15 -3.91
CA GLN A 56 -1.68 -7.81 -4.86
C GLN A 56 -1.69 -7.13 -6.24
N VAL A 57 -1.42 -5.83 -6.28
CA VAL A 57 -1.35 -5.04 -7.52
C VAL A 57 -0.01 -5.32 -8.19
N GLU A 58 0.05 -5.36 -9.52
CA GLU A 58 1.32 -5.57 -10.24
C GLU A 58 2.00 -4.22 -10.52
N MET A 59 3.34 -4.20 -10.44
CA MET A 59 4.14 -3.05 -10.85
C MET A 59 4.22 -2.97 -12.37
N ASP A 60 4.20 -1.75 -12.92
CA ASP A 60 4.53 -1.56 -14.32
C ASP A 60 5.97 -2.04 -14.58
N SER A 61 6.13 -2.87 -15.61
CA SER A 61 7.42 -3.41 -16.06
C SER A 61 8.53 -2.36 -16.20
N GLN A 62 8.20 -1.12 -16.57
CA GLN A 62 9.18 -0.04 -16.72
C GLN A 62 9.59 0.59 -15.39
N ASP A 63 8.78 0.41 -14.35
CA ASP A 63 8.96 1.04 -13.04
C ASP A 63 9.52 0.07 -11.99
N ILE A 64 9.51 -1.24 -12.25
CA ILE A 64 10.13 -2.27 -11.38
C ILE A 64 11.54 -1.86 -10.91
N PRO A 65 12.48 -1.40 -11.78
CA PRO A 65 13.83 -1.04 -11.34
C PRO A 65 13.89 0.16 -10.40
N LYS A 66 12.83 1.00 -10.34
CA LYS A 66 12.75 2.15 -9.42
C LYS A 66 12.51 1.72 -7.98
N THR A 67 12.00 0.51 -7.79
CA THR A 67 11.70 -0.07 -6.47
C THR A 67 12.86 -0.85 -5.86
N ALA A 68 14.02 -0.85 -6.52
CA ALA A 68 15.17 -1.63 -6.15
C ALA A 68 15.73 -1.27 -4.76
N PHE A 69 16.09 -2.28 -3.99
CA PHE A 69 16.74 -2.14 -2.69
C PHE A 69 17.82 -3.20 -2.47
N ASN A 70 18.80 -2.85 -1.63
CA ASN A 70 19.90 -3.73 -1.26
C ASN A 70 19.74 -4.22 0.17
N VAL A 71 20.06 -5.49 0.38
CA VAL A 71 20.31 -6.09 1.69
C VAL A 71 21.73 -6.65 1.68
N GLU A 72 22.26 -7.01 2.85
CA GLU A 72 23.66 -7.47 3.02
C GLU A 72 24.11 -8.54 2.01
N HIS A 73 23.17 -9.38 1.53
CA HIS A 73 23.45 -10.48 0.62
C HIS A 73 22.59 -10.47 -0.66
N GLY A 74 22.07 -9.31 -1.08
CA GLY A 74 21.29 -9.30 -2.31
C GLY A 74 20.73 -7.95 -2.74
N HIS A 75 20.34 -7.90 -4.00
CA HIS A 75 19.66 -6.80 -4.65
C HIS A 75 18.30 -7.30 -5.14
N PHE A 76 17.23 -6.63 -4.71
CA PHE A 76 15.85 -7.07 -4.97
C PHE A 76 14.99 -5.91 -5.44
N GLU A 77 13.92 -6.24 -6.15
CA GLU A 77 12.97 -5.29 -6.74
C GLU A 77 11.55 -5.82 -6.48
N PHE A 78 10.56 -4.93 -6.40
CA PHE A 78 9.17 -5.32 -6.28
C PHE A 78 8.55 -5.54 -7.66
N LEU A 79 7.89 -6.68 -7.82
CA LEU A 79 7.09 -7.01 -9.00
C LEU A 79 5.62 -6.61 -8.84
N ARG A 80 5.25 -6.18 -7.63
CA ARG A 80 3.90 -5.87 -7.16
C ARG A 80 3.93 -4.68 -6.23
#